data_AF-A0A7R9YFI8-F1
#
_entry.id   AF-A0A7R9YFI8-F1
#
_cell.length_a   1.000
_cell.length_b   1.000
_cell.length_c   1.000
_cell.angle_alpha   90.00
_cell.angle_beta   90.00
_cell.angle_gamma   90.00
#
_symmetry.space_group_name_H-M   'P 1'
#
loop_
_entity.id
_entity.type
_entity.pdbx_description
1 polymer ?
#
loop_
_entity_poly.entity_id
_entity_poly.type
_entity_poly.pdbx_seq_one_letter_code
_entity_poly.pdbx_strand_id
1 'polypeptide(L)'
;ANEGGQRVLLAAADTFRAAAVDQLEMWAQRADVDIVVPEEGQKKPFPVVAKAIDKARDEGYDTVIVDTSGRLANNYNLNEELRGIKDTIKEKIPTAPHETLLVVDAALGRNAVDQARIWQDEVGLTGMVVTKLDGTARGGFVISTVRELKLPVKLVGVGEGIDDLRDFDAPAFVDALLGYQEGDAEALQQRLDATRQKAEARRAEKKRQTEEALALAMSAKQQEMEATDEDTPATKSSGGKSKSKKKKKKNKKR
;
A
#
# COMPACT_ATOMS: atom_id res chain seq x y z
N ALA A 1 23.45 21.43 17.48
CA ALA A 1 23.95 20.04 17.52
C ALA A 1 22.85 19.12 17.04
N ASN A 2 23.02 18.54 15.85
CA ASN A 2 22.06 17.60 15.24
C ASN A 2 21.81 16.42 16.18
N GLU A 3 20.55 16.01 16.37
CA GLU A 3 20.15 14.99 17.35
C GLU A 3 20.88 13.64 17.17
N GLY A 4 21.31 13.32 15.94
CA GLY A 4 22.09 12.13 15.61
C GLY A 4 23.60 12.31 15.55
N GLY A 5 24.13 13.51 15.82
CA GLY A 5 25.57 13.83 15.74
C GLY A 5 26.16 13.81 14.33
N GLN A 6 25.36 13.61 13.29
CA GLN A 6 25.80 13.58 11.89
C GLN A 6 26.03 14.98 11.34
N ARG A 7 27.09 15.14 10.54
CA ARG A 7 27.35 16.35 9.75
C ARG A 7 26.58 16.27 8.44
N VAL A 8 25.61 17.16 8.30
CA VAL A 8 24.71 17.24 7.15
C VAL A 8 25.04 18.47 6.31
N LEU A 9 25.06 18.30 4.99
CA LEU A 9 25.20 19.37 4.00
C LEU A 9 23.95 19.42 3.12
N LEU A 10 23.38 20.60 2.95
CA LEU A 10 22.28 20.82 2.01
C LEU A 10 22.80 21.32 0.66
N ALA A 11 22.15 20.95 -0.44
CA ALA A 11 22.40 21.48 -1.77
C ALA A 11 21.10 22.06 -2.35
N ALA A 12 21.07 23.38 -2.56
CA ALA A 12 19.90 24.09 -3.06
C ALA A 12 19.80 23.99 -4.60
N ALA A 13 19.32 22.84 -5.10
CA ALA A 13 19.23 22.57 -6.53
C ALA A 13 17.81 22.79 -7.12
N ASP A 14 16.83 23.31 -6.35
CA ASP A 14 15.63 23.95 -6.93
C ASP A 14 16.00 25.35 -7.44
N THR A 15 16.60 25.40 -8.63
CA THR A 15 17.00 26.66 -9.29
C THR A 15 15.85 27.26 -10.11
N PHE A 16 14.69 26.61 -10.17
CA PHE A 16 13.54 27.08 -10.94
C PHE A 16 12.67 28.06 -10.14
N ARG A 17 12.48 27.81 -8.84
CA ARG A 17 11.67 28.67 -7.97
C ARG A 17 12.52 29.76 -7.34
N ALA A 18 12.21 31.02 -7.66
CA ALA A 18 12.94 32.18 -7.15
C ALA A 18 13.13 32.19 -5.63
N ALA A 19 12.13 31.75 -4.86
CA ALA A 19 12.18 31.73 -3.40
C ALA A 19 12.61 30.37 -2.79
N ALA A 20 12.91 29.35 -3.59
CA ALA A 20 13.23 28.03 -3.05
C ALA A 20 14.60 28.02 -2.34
N VAL A 21 15.59 28.69 -2.93
CA VAL A 21 16.93 28.85 -2.32
C VAL A 21 16.81 29.57 -0.98
N ASP A 22 16.18 30.75 -0.95
CA ASP A 22 15.97 31.52 0.28
C ASP A 22 15.22 30.72 1.36
N GLN A 23 14.22 29.93 0.95
CA GLN A 23 13.49 29.03 1.85
C GLN A 23 14.40 27.96 2.46
N LEU A 24 15.23 27.32 1.63
CA LEU A 24 16.14 26.28 2.09
C LEU A 24 17.27 26.85 2.96
N GLU A 25 17.75 28.06 2.69
CA GLU A 25 18.71 28.76 3.54
C GLU A 25 18.15 29.06 4.93
N MET A 26 16.88 29.50 5.03
CA MET A 26 16.23 29.67 6.33
C MET A 26 16.12 28.34 7.09
N TRP A 27 15.84 27.23 6.40
CA TRP A 27 15.84 25.90 7.01
C TRP A 27 17.24 25.43 7.43
N ALA A 28 18.26 25.71 6.63
CA ALA A 28 19.65 25.42 6.96
C ALA A 28 20.07 26.14 8.25
N GLN A 29 19.72 27.42 8.38
CA GLN A 29 19.97 28.21 9.60
C GLN A 29 19.21 27.67 10.81
N ARG A 30 17.93 27.30 10.65
CA ARG A 30 17.12 26.72 11.73
C ARG A 30 17.65 25.36 12.20
N ALA A 31 18.16 24.56 11.27
CA ALA A 31 18.72 23.24 11.55
C ALA A 31 20.20 23.28 11.97
N ASP A 32 20.86 24.44 11.93
CA ASP A 32 22.30 24.58 12.22
C ASP A 32 23.17 23.69 11.31
N VAL A 33 22.89 23.70 10.00
CA VAL A 33 23.60 22.92 8.97
C VAL A 33 24.15 23.77 7.84
N ASP A 34 25.22 23.30 7.21
CA ASP A 34 25.81 23.94 6.05
C ASP A 34 24.94 23.77 4.79
N ILE A 35 25.03 24.73 3.88
CA ILE A 35 24.31 24.71 2.60
C ILE A 35 25.21 25.17 1.45
N VAL A 36 25.05 24.55 0.28
CA VAL A 36 25.59 25.01 -1.00
C VAL A 36 24.45 25.60 -1.82
N VAL A 37 24.59 26.88 -2.17
CA VAL A 37 23.62 27.64 -2.97
C VAL A 37 24.15 27.88 -4.39
N PRO A 38 23.27 28.09 -5.38
CA PRO A 38 23.67 28.48 -6.73
C PRO A 38 24.38 29.83 -6.76
N GLU A 39 25.31 29.98 -7.70
CA GLU A 39 25.95 31.28 -7.97
C GLU A 39 24.96 32.25 -8.63
N GLU A 40 25.25 33.55 -8.55
CA GLU A 40 24.39 34.58 -9.12
C GLU A 40 24.14 34.34 -10.62
N GLY A 41 22.87 34.25 -11.02
CA GLY A 41 22.47 33.97 -12.41
C GLY A 41 22.59 32.50 -12.83
N GLN A 42 23.03 31.59 -11.96
CA GLN A 42 23.10 30.17 -12.25
C GLN A 42 21.70 29.55 -12.32
N LYS A 43 21.34 29.00 -13.49
CA LYS A 43 20.03 28.39 -13.74
C LYS A 43 20.01 26.87 -13.66
N LYS A 44 21.16 26.22 -13.88
CA LYS A 44 21.24 24.75 -13.91
C LYS A 44 21.56 24.21 -12.51
N PRO A 45 20.93 23.11 -12.08
CA PRO A 45 21.18 22.52 -10.77
C PRO A 45 22.50 21.73 -10.68
N PHE A 46 22.95 21.13 -11.78
CA PHE A 46 24.10 20.21 -11.80
C PHE A 46 25.38 20.77 -11.14
N PRO A 47 25.80 22.02 -11.38
CA PRO A 47 26.98 22.56 -10.73
C PRO A 47 26.83 22.73 -9.21
N VAL A 48 25.61 23.03 -8.71
CA VAL A 48 25.34 23.08 -7.25
C VAL A 48 25.54 21.70 -6.64
N VAL A 49 24.97 20.67 -7.26
CA VAL A 49 25.06 19.28 -6.80
C VAL A 49 26.50 18.77 -6.82
N ALA A 50 27.23 19.02 -7.92
CA ALA A 50 28.63 18.64 -8.03
C ALA A 50 29.50 19.30 -6.95
N LYS A 51 29.31 20.61 -6.72
CA LYS A 51 30.03 21.38 -5.69
C LYS A 51 29.70 20.88 -4.28
N ALA A 52 28.43 20.55 -4.00
CA ALA A 52 28.02 19.99 -2.73
C ALA A 52 28.67 18.63 -2.45
N ILE A 53 28.75 17.74 -3.45
CA ILE A 53 29.42 16.44 -3.29
C ILE A 53 30.92 16.60 -3.07
N ASP A 54 31.58 17.49 -3.81
CA ASP A 54 33.01 17.76 -3.64
C ASP A 54 33.29 18.31 -2.23
N LYS A 55 32.53 19.34 -1.81
CA LYS A 55 32.60 19.88 -0.45
C LYS A 55 32.37 18.80 0.62
N ALA A 56 31.36 17.96 0.44
CA ALA A 56 31.05 16.89 1.37
C ALA A 56 32.21 15.91 1.56
N ARG A 57 32.90 15.57 0.48
CA ARG A 57 34.06 14.67 0.50
C ARG A 57 35.29 15.32 1.12
N ASP A 58 35.58 16.55 0.72
CA ASP A 58 36.80 17.26 1.15
C ASP A 58 36.75 17.62 2.63
N GLU A 59 35.56 17.97 3.14
CA GLU A 59 35.37 18.42 4.51
C GLU A 59 34.84 17.30 5.44
N GLY A 60 34.56 16.10 4.92
CA GLY A 60 34.09 14.96 5.73
C GLY A 60 32.70 15.13 6.32
N TYR A 61 31.69 15.37 5.47
CA TYR A 61 30.27 15.30 5.86
C TYR A 61 29.75 13.88 5.73
N ASP A 62 28.80 13.51 6.61
CA ASP A 62 28.19 12.19 6.63
C ASP A 62 27.05 12.07 5.62
N THR A 63 26.31 13.16 5.38
CA THR A 63 25.11 13.15 4.55
C THR A 63 25.00 14.42 3.71
N VAL A 64 24.61 14.26 2.44
CA VAL A 64 24.23 15.37 1.55
C VAL A 64 22.76 15.22 1.19
N ILE A 65 21.97 16.26 1.42
CA ILE A 65 20.56 16.33 1.00
C ILE A 65 20.46 17.32 -0.15
N VAL A 66 19.95 16.85 -1.29
CA VAL A 66 19.79 17.65 -2.50
C VAL A 66 18.32 18.03 -2.66
N ASP A 67 18.01 19.32 -2.57
CA ASP A 67 16.69 19.84 -2.96
C ASP A 67 16.61 19.96 -4.48
N THR A 68 15.45 19.67 -5.06
CA THR A 68 15.27 19.62 -6.52
C THR A 68 13.98 20.30 -6.93
N SER A 69 13.93 20.83 -8.15
CA SER A 69 12.69 21.25 -8.80
C SER A 69 11.62 20.12 -8.76
N GLY A 70 10.37 20.45 -8.44
CA GLY A 70 9.32 19.43 -8.20
C GLY A 70 7.95 19.68 -8.83
N ARG A 71 7.83 20.51 -9.87
CA ARG A 71 6.52 20.91 -10.41
C ARG A 71 5.76 19.75 -11.08
N LEU A 72 4.54 19.49 -10.60
CA LEU A 72 3.64 18.38 -10.96
C LEU A 72 3.12 18.32 -12.41
N ALA A 73 3.37 19.31 -13.25
CA ALA A 73 2.92 19.25 -14.64
C ALA A 73 3.88 18.41 -15.47
N ASN A 74 3.38 17.48 -16.29
CA ASN A 74 4.14 16.69 -17.26
C ASN A 74 5.06 17.59 -18.10
N ASN A 75 6.29 17.75 -17.62
CA ASN A 75 7.27 18.62 -18.20
C ASN A 75 8.51 17.78 -18.49
N TYR A 76 8.68 17.45 -19.77
CA TYR A 76 9.84 16.73 -20.27
C TYR A 76 11.16 17.31 -19.74
N ASN A 77 11.25 18.64 -19.64
CA ASN A 77 12.45 19.34 -19.17
C ASN A 77 12.74 19.04 -17.69
N LEU A 78 11.70 18.86 -16.86
CA LEU A 78 11.88 18.51 -15.46
C LEU A 78 12.45 17.10 -15.32
N ASN A 79 11.94 16.15 -16.09
CA ASN A 79 12.44 14.77 -16.04
C ASN A 79 13.89 14.66 -16.54
N GLU A 80 14.27 15.42 -17.58
CA GLU A 80 15.68 15.53 -18.00
C GLU A 80 16.56 16.15 -16.91
N GLU A 81 16.08 17.18 -16.22
CA GLU A 81 16.81 17.79 -15.11
C GLU A 81 17.04 16.80 -13.97
N LEU A 82 16.01 16.08 -13.54
CA LEU A 82 16.11 15.08 -12.48
C LEU A 82 17.05 13.93 -12.87
N ARG A 83 17.00 13.44 -14.12
CA ARG A 83 17.96 12.46 -14.65
C ARG A 83 19.39 13.00 -14.63
N GLY A 84 19.59 14.23 -15.09
CA GLY A 84 20.92 14.87 -15.09
C GLY A 84 21.49 15.05 -13.69
N ILE A 85 20.66 15.35 -12.69
CA ILE A 85 21.08 15.40 -11.27
C ILE A 85 21.58 14.04 -10.83
N LYS A 86 20.80 12.98 -11.09
CA LYS A 86 21.18 11.60 -10.77
C LYS A 86 22.49 11.20 -11.45
N ASP A 87 22.67 11.53 -12.72
CA ASP A 87 23.89 11.21 -13.46
C ASP A 87 25.10 11.97 -12.92
N THR A 88 24.93 13.25 -12.58
CA THR A 88 25.97 14.07 -11.91
C THR A 88 26.39 13.47 -10.57
N ILE A 89 25.41 13.00 -9.76
CA ILE A 89 25.67 12.32 -8.50
C ILE A 89 26.47 11.03 -8.74
N LYS A 90 26.07 10.22 -9.73
CA LYS A 90 26.70 8.94 -10.07
C LYS A 90 28.13 9.08 -10.58
N GLU A 91 28.40 10.12 -11.36
CA GLU A 91 29.75 10.42 -11.86
C GLU A 91 30.73 10.62 -10.70
N LYS A 92 30.29 11.35 -9.66
CA LYS A 92 31.09 11.58 -8.45
C LYS A 92 31.13 10.34 -7.55
N ILE A 93 29.98 9.71 -7.29
CA ILE A 93 29.81 8.58 -6.39
C ILE A 93 28.98 7.48 -7.09
N PRO A 94 29.61 6.41 -7.64
CA PRO A 94 28.90 5.41 -8.42
C PRO A 94 27.75 4.67 -7.70
N THR A 95 27.80 4.60 -6.36
CA THR A 95 26.75 3.97 -5.53
C THR A 95 25.61 4.92 -5.15
N ALA A 96 25.73 6.21 -5.44
CA ALA A 96 24.75 7.23 -5.09
C ALA A 96 23.82 7.57 -6.29
N PRO A 97 22.64 8.18 -6.06
CA PRO A 97 22.06 8.50 -4.76
C PRO A 97 21.72 7.22 -3.96
N HIS A 98 22.06 7.22 -2.66
CA HIS A 98 21.72 6.10 -1.78
C HIS A 98 20.21 6.06 -1.50
N GLU A 99 19.57 7.23 -1.51
CA GLU A 99 18.13 7.42 -1.34
C GLU A 99 17.63 8.45 -2.34
N THR A 100 16.50 8.16 -2.98
CA THR A 100 15.73 9.10 -3.79
C THR A 100 14.31 9.12 -3.22
N LEU A 101 14.00 10.17 -2.46
CA LEU A 101 12.74 10.26 -1.73
C LEU A 101 11.72 11.10 -2.48
N LEU A 102 10.53 10.55 -2.66
CA LEU A 102 9.39 11.30 -3.17
C LEU A 102 8.65 11.97 -2.00
N VAL A 103 8.54 13.30 -2.01
CA VAL A 103 7.73 14.02 -1.02
C VAL A 103 6.33 14.27 -1.58
N VAL A 104 5.30 13.78 -0.87
CA VAL A 104 3.90 13.85 -1.30
C VAL A 104 3.05 14.56 -0.26
N ASP A 105 2.29 15.56 -0.72
CA ASP A 105 1.22 16.18 0.07
C ASP A 105 0.00 15.25 0.14
N ALA A 106 -0.41 14.88 1.36
CA ALA A 106 -1.51 13.97 1.57
C ALA A 106 -2.86 14.45 1.03
N ALA A 107 -3.04 15.75 0.79
CA ALA A 107 -4.25 16.31 0.19
C ALA A 107 -4.39 15.99 -1.31
N LEU A 108 -3.28 15.74 -2.03
CA LEU A 108 -3.25 15.45 -3.47
C LEU A 108 -3.90 14.11 -3.82
N GLY A 109 -3.92 13.15 -2.88
CA GLY A 109 -4.55 11.86 -3.07
C GLY A 109 -3.97 11.08 -4.26
N ARG A 110 -4.84 10.53 -5.12
CA ARG A 110 -4.43 9.65 -6.24
C ARG A 110 -3.57 10.33 -7.30
N ASN A 111 -3.63 11.66 -7.43
CA ASN A 111 -2.82 12.38 -8.42
C ASN A 111 -1.31 12.21 -8.18
N ALA A 112 -0.92 11.97 -6.92
CA ALA A 112 0.47 11.68 -6.58
C ALA A 112 0.96 10.34 -7.15
N VAL A 113 0.07 9.36 -7.34
CA VAL A 113 0.42 8.01 -7.82
C VAL A 113 0.89 8.03 -9.27
N ASP A 114 0.17 8.72 -10.14
CA ASP A 114 0.48 8.79 -11.57
C ASP A 114 1.84 9.47 -11.81
N GLN A 115 2.15 10.51 -11.04
CA GLN A 115 3.43 11.20 -11.11
C GLN A 115 4.57 10.37 -10.52
N ALA A 116 4.32 9.73 -9.37
CA ALA A 116 5.30 8.87 -8.73
C ALA A 116 5.73 7.72 -9.66
N ARG A 117 4.81 7.19 -10.50
CA ARG A 117 5.14 6.21 -11.54
C ARG A 117 6.16 6.75 -12.54
N ILE A 118 5.94 7.96 -13.07
CA ILE A 118 6.85 8.58 -14.04
C ILE A 118 8.23 8.77 -13.41
N TRP A 119 8.31 9.29 -12.19
CA TRP A 119 9.59 9.50 -11.51
C TRP A 119 10.26 8.21 -11.04
N GLN A 120 9.49 7.17 -10.72
CA GLN A 120 10.04 5.84 -10.46
C GLN A 120 10.82 5.33 -11.67
N ASP A 121 10.26 5.47 -12.87
CA ASP A 121 10.89 5.02 -14.11
C ASP A 121 12.10 5.89 -14.48
N GLU A 122 12.03 7.21 -14.23
CA GLU A 122 13.07 8.15 -14.66
C GLU A 122 14.26 8.25 -13.70
N VAL A 123 14.00 8.35 -12.40
CA VAL A 123 15.05 8.56 -11.39
C VAL A 123 15.21 7.41 -10.41
N GLY A 124 14.25 6.49 -10.33
CA GLY A 124 14.33 5.35 -9.42
C GLY A 124 14.15 5.78 -7.96
N LEU A 125 12.90 5.91 -7.54
CA LEU A 125 12.56 6.25 -6.16
C LEU A 125 12.85 5.05 -5.24
N THR A 126 13.29 5.35 -4.02
CA THR A 126 13.63 4.36 -2.98
C THR A 126 12.70 4.44 -1.77
N GLY A 127 12.03 5.57 -1.58
CA GLY A 127 11.03 5.76 -0.53
C GLY A 127 10.15 6.98 -0.76
N MET A 128 9.14 7.12 0.08
CA MET A 128 8.21 8.24 0.08
C MET A 128 8.17 8.92 1.46
N VAL A 129 8.01 10.23 1.45
CA VAL A 129 7.68 11.07 2.60
C VAL A 129 6.27 11.61 2.39
N VAL A 130 5.37 11.39 3.35
CA VAL A 130 3.99 11.88 3.25
C VAL A 130 3.78 13.05 4.21
N THR A 131 3.48 14.23 3.71
CA THR A 131 3.31 15.45 4.52
C THR A 131 1.84 15.84 4.67
N LYS A 132 1.55 16.71 5.64
CA LYS A 132 0.22 17.27 5.94
C LYS A 132 -0.83 16.20 6.27
N LEU A 133 -0.41 15.14 6.96
CA LEU A 133 -1.29 14.05 7.34
C LEU A 133 -2.31 14.44 8.43
N ASP A 134 -1.92 15.39 9.27
CA ASP A 134 -2.72 16.02 10.33
C ASP A 134 -3.95 16.79 9.78
N GLY A 135 -3.83 17.38 8.59
CA GLY A 135 -4.86 18.23 8.00
C GLY A 135 -5.88 17.53 7.11
N THR A 136 -5.84 16.20 6.95
CA THR A 136 -6.62 15.53 5.88
C THR A 136 -7.18 14.15 6.25
N ALA A 137 -8.47 13.93 5.96
CA ALA A 137 -9.12 12.62 6.02
C ALA A 137 -8.77 11.71 4.83
N ARG A 138 -7.85 12.12 3.95
CA ARG A 138 -7.54 11.42 2.68
C ARG A 138 -6.40 10.42 2.77
N GLY A 139 -5.91 10.05 3.95
CA GLY A 139 -4.76 9.14 4.14
C GLY A 139 -4.83 7.80 3.41
N GLY A 140 -6.02 7.32 3.03
CA GLY A 140 -6.18 6.07 2.27
C GLY A 140 -5.42 6.01 0.93
N PHE A 141 -5.04 7.15 0.33
CA PHE A 141 -4.21 7.14 -0.89
C PHE A 141 -2.81 6.55 -0.65
N VAL A 142 -2.24 6.71 0.55
CA VAL A 142 -0.93 6.16 0.91
C VAL A 142 -0.91 4.65 0.70
N ILE A 143 -1.99 3.97 1.11
CA ILE A 143 -2.15 2.52 0.94
C ILE A 143 -2.14 2.14 -0.54
N SER A 144 -2.84 2.90 -1.39
CA SER A 144 -2.83 2.63 -2.84
C SER A 144 -1.45 2.87 -3.46
N THR A 145 -0.75 3.95 -3.09
CA THR A 145 0.58 4.27 -3.62
C THR A 145 1.59 3.17 -3.28
N VAL A 146 1.64 2.76 -2.01
CA VAL A 146 2.54 1.69 -1.54
C VAL A 146 2.24 0.38 -2.26
N ARG A 147 0.95 0.03 -2.41
CA ARG A 147 0.53 -1.21 -3.08
C ARG A 147 0.89 -1.23 -4.56
N GLU A 148 0.75 -0.10 -5.24
CA GLU A 148 0.94 0.00 -6.69
C GLU A 148 2.41 0.13 -7.07
N LEU A 149 3.14 1.01 -6.39
CA LEU A 149 4.53 1.34 -6.73
C LEU A 149 5.54 0.51 -5.95
N LYS A 150 5.10 -0.23 -4.91
CA LYS A 150 5.97 -0.95 -3.96
C LYS A 150 7.01 -0.04 -3.30
N LEU A 151 6.72 1.25 -3.23
CA LEU A 151 7.58 2.27 -2.65
C LEU A 151 7.25 2.39 -1.15
N PRO A 152 8.19 2.13 -0.22
CA PRO A 152 7.91 2.23 1.20
C PRO A 152 7.74 3.68 1.62
N VAL A 153 6.77 3.94 2.50
CA VAL A 153 6.74 5.22 3.24
C VAL A 153 7.79 5.13 4.33
N LYS A 154 8.70 6.11 4.35
CA LYS A 154 9.78 6.19 5.33
C LYS A 154 9.47 7.20 6.42
N LEU A 155 8.89 8.33 6.03
CA LEU A 155 8.66 9.47 6.91
C LEU A 155 7.26 10.04 6.73
N VAL A 156 6.73 10.63 7.79
CA VAL A 156 5.45 11.37 7.80
C VAL A 156 5.61 12.74 8.45
N GLY A 157 5.08 13.77 7.80
CA GLY A 157 4.97 15.12 8.34
C GLY A 157 3.59 15.32 8.96
N VAL A 158 3.54 15.60 10.26
CA VAL A 158 2.32 15.77 11.06
C VAL A 158 2.14 17.20 11.60
N GLY A 159 2.87 18.15 11.04
CA GLY A 159 2.86 19.56 11.44
C GLY A 159 3.83 20.40 10.59
N GLU A 160 4.16 21.59 11.09
CA GLU A 160 4.97 22.59 10.38
C GLU A 160 6.36 22.82 11.00
N GLY A 161 6.57 22.37 12.24
CA GLY A 161 7.83 22.47 12.96
C GLY A 161 8.90 21.54 12.40
N ILE A 162 10.16 21.80 12.76
CA ILE A 162 11.30 20.95 12.37
C ILE A 162 11.19 19.54 12.98
N ASP A 163 10.56 19.45 14.15
CA ASP A 163 10.38 18.20 14.92
C ASP A 163 9.10 17.44 14.50
N ASP A 164 8.34 17.94 13.53
CA ASP A 164 7.07 17.35 13.09
C ASP A 164 7.23 16.31 11.97
N LEU A 165 8.47 16.01 11.58
CA LEU A 165 8.81 14.91 10.67
C LEU A 165 9.17 13.67 11.49
N ARG A 166 8.41 12.58 11.30
CA ARG A 166 8.54 11.35 12.09
C ARG A 166 8.75 10.14 11.19
N ASP A 167 9.35 9.09 11.74
CA ASP A 167 9.37 7.78 11.11
C ASP A 167 7.95 7.26 10.88
N PHE A 168 7.75 6.57 9.75
CA PHE A 168 6.46 5.98 9.43
C PHE A 168 6.21 4.71 10.24
N ASP A 169 5.19 4.77 11.09
CA ASP A 169 4.64 3.61 11.80
C ASP A 169 3.35 3.14 11.10
N ALA A 170 3.42 1.99 10.42
CA ALA A 170 2.30 1.45 9.66
C ALA A 170 1.10 1.04 10.55
N PRO A 171 1.28 0.32 11.67
CA PRO A 171 0.22 0.11 12.66
C PRO A 171 -0.45 1.42 13.12
N ALA A 172 0.33 2.37 13.62
CA ALA A 172 -0.23 3.63 14.14
C ALA A 172 -0.96 4.42 13.05
N PHE A 173 -0.45 4.40 11.82
CA PHE A 173 -1.11 5.01 10.67
C PHE A 173 -2.46 4.36 10.35
N VAL A 174 -2.54 3.02 10.36
CA VAL A 174 -3.79 2.30 10.10
C VAL A 174 -4.81 2.56 11.20
N ASP A 175 -4.37 2.57 12.46
CA ASP A 175 -5.24 2.86 13.60
C ASP A 175 -5.80 4.28 13.50
N ALA A 176 -4.94 5.28 13.24
CA ALA A 176 -5.37 6.65 13.02
C ALA A 176 -6.34 6.79 11.83
N LEU A 177 -6.07 6.08 10.72
CA LEU A 177 -6.91 6.13 9.51
C LEU A 177 -8.31 5.52 9.74
N LEU A 178 -8.39 4.46 10.54
CA LEU A 178 -9.65 3.77 10.85
C LEU A 178 -10.37 4.38 12.06
N GLY A 179 -9.74 5.35 12.74
CA GLY A 179 -10.26 5.98 13.95
C GLY A 179 -10.23 5.05 15.17
N TYR A 180 -9.33 4.06 15.18
CA TYR A 180 -9.13 3.19 16.33
C TYR A 180 -8.38 3.93 17.44
N GLN A 181 -8.88 3.81 18.66
CA GLN A 181 -8.22 4.24 19.88
C GLN A 181 -7.70 3.04 20.68
N GLU A 182 -6.76 3.28 21.59
CA GLU A 182 -6.32 2.26 22.55
C GLU A 182 -7.54 1.70 23.30
N GLY A 183 -7.76 0.38 23.17
CA GLY A 183 -8.92 -0.33 23.72
C GLY A 183 -9.91 -0.86 22.67
N ASP A 184 -9.91 -0.32 21.45
CA ASP A 184 -10.82 -0.78 20.40
C ASP A 184 -10.42 -2.16 19.82
N ALA A 185 -9.14 -2.51 19.87
CA ALA A 185 -8.63 -3.80 19.40
C ALA A 185 -9.26 -4.97 20.18
N GLU A 186 -9.38 -4.85 21.51
CA GLU A 186 -10.02 -5.85 22.35
C GLU A 186 -11.52 -5.98 22.02
N ALA A 187 -12.20 -4.84 21.84
CA ALA A 187 -13.61 -4.81 21.46
C ALA A 187 -13.86 -5.42 20.07
N LEU A 188 -12.96 -5.18 19.10
CA LEU A 188 -13.02 -5.77 17.78
C LEU A 188 -12.77 -7.28 17.85
N GLN A 189 -11.77 -7.70 18.63
CA GLN A 189 -11.44 -9.11 18.82
C GLN A 189 -12.64 -9.87 19.41
N GLN A 190 -13.28 -9.31 20.44
CA GLN A 190 -14.51 -9.86 21.02
C GLN A 190 -15.64 -9.96 19.99
N ARG A 191 -15.82 -8.95 19.12
CA ARG A 191 -16.82 -8.97 18.04
C ARG A 191 -16.51 -10.04 16.98
N LEU A 192 -15.24 -10.23 16.61
CA LEU A 192 -14.82 -11.26 15.66
C LEU A 192 -15.06 -12.65 16.22
N ASP A 193 -14.70 -12.88 17.49
CA ASP A 193 -14.89 -14.16 18.15
C ASP A 193 -16.39 -14.48 18.34
N ALA A 194 -17.20 -13.50 18.73
CA ALA A 194 -18.65 -13.64 18.79
C ALA A 194 -19.26 -13.95 17.41
N THR A 195 -18.75 -13.34 16.34
CA THR A 195 -19.20 -13.60 14.96
C THR A 195 -18.84 -15.01 14.51
N ARG A 196 -17.63 -15.48 14.81
CA ARG A 196 -17.17 -16.85 14.55
C ARG A 196 -18.03 -17.88 15.27
N GLN A 197 -18.27 -17.69 16.57
CA GLN A 197 -19.12 -18.56 17.37
C GLN A 197 -20.55 -18.64 16.83
N LYS A 198 -21.14 -17.50 16.45
CA LYS A 198 -22.47 -17.47 15.80
C LYS A 198 -22.49 -18.24 14.48
N ALA A 199 -21.44 -18.12 13.67
CA ALA A 199 -21.32 -18.85 12.40
C ALA A 199 -21.18 -20.36 12.62
N GLU A 200 -20.41 -20.79 13.63
CA GLU A 200 -20.24 -22.19 14.02
C GLU A 200 -21.54 -22.80 14.56
N ALA A 201 -22.21 -22.09 15.47
CA ALA A 201 -23.51 -22.51 16.01
C ALA A 201 -24.55 -22.71 14.89
N ARG A 202 -24.66 -21.74 13.96
CA ARG A 202 -25.56 -21.83 12.80
C ARG A 202 -25.22 -23.01 11.88
N ARG A 203 -23.94 -23.34 11.71
CA ARG A 203 -23.51 -24.51 10.94
C ARG A 203 -23.87 -25.82 11.65
N ALA A 204 -23.65 -25.90 12.97
CA ALA A 204 -23.98 -27.08 13.76
C ALA A 204 -25.49 -27.33 13.80
N GLU A 205 -26.30 -26.29 13.96
CA GLU A 205 -27.76 -26.39 13.94
C GLU A 205 -28.29 -26.85 12.57
N LYS A 206 -27.76 -26.27 11.48
CA LYS A 206 -28.10 -26.71 10.12
C LYS A 206 -27.72 -28.17 9.89
N LYS A 207 -26.60 -28.63 10.43
CA LYS A 207 -26.17 -30.03 10.36
C LYS A 207 -27.15 -30.95 11.10
N ARG A 208 -27.53 -30.61 12.34
CA ARG A 208 -28.53 -31.36 13.13
C ARG A 208 -29.88 -31.44 12.42
N GLN A 209 -30.40 -30.32 11.91
CA GLN A 209 -31.68 -30.32 11.16
C GLN A 209 -31.62 -31.20 9.91
N THR A 210 -30.47 -31.25 9.24
CA THR A 210 -30.26 -32.11 8.07
C THR A 210 -30.22 -33.58 8.45
N GLU A 211 -29.54 -33.92 9.55
CA GLU A 211 -29.46 -35.29 10.08
C GLU A 211 -30.83 -35.79 10.58
N GLU A 212 -31.58 -34.94 11.29
CA GLU A 212 -32.94 -35.24 11.75
C GLU A 212 -33.91 -35.44 10.57
N ALA A 213 -33.87 -34.57 9.57
CA ALA A 213 -34.69 -34.72 8.36
C ALA A 213 -34.36 -36.01 7.59
N LEU A 214 -33.07 -36.38 7.53
CA LEU A 214 -32.64 -37.63 6.90
C LEU A 214 -33.13 -38.85 7.68
N ALA A 215 -33.05 -38.82 9.01
CA ALA A 215 -33.52 -39.91 9.88
C ALA A 215 -35.05 -40.10 9.77
N LEU A 216 -35.81 -39.00 9.76
CA LEU A 216 -37.27 -39.04 9.57
C LEU A 216 -37.65 -39.64 8.22
N ALA A 217 -36.94 -39.25 7.15
CA ALA A 217 -37.17 -39.79 5.82
C ALA A 217 -36.83 -41.29 5.72
N MET A 218 -35.77 -41.75 6.40
CA MET A 218 -35.44 -43.18 6.48
C MET A 218 -36.51 -43.97 7.24
N SER A 219 -37.00 -43.46 8.37
CA SER A 219 -38.05 -44.10 9.16
C SER A 219 -39.37 -44.20 8.40
N ALA A 220 -39.78 -43.14 7.69
CA ALA A 220 -40.99 -43.16 6.87
C ALA A 220 -40.91 -44.20 5.75
N LYS A 221 -39.74 -44.30 5.09
CA LYS A 221 -39.49 -45.29 4.04
C LYS A 221 -39.48 -46.72 4.56
N GLN A 222 -39.08 -46.94 5.81
CA GLN A 222 -39.10 -48.26 6.45
C GLN A 222 -40.52 -48.68 6.83
N GLN A 223 -41.35 -47.76 7.33
CA GLN A 223 -42.78 -48.00 7.56
C GLN A 223 -43.55 -48.28 6.26
N GLU A 224 -43.23 -47.60 5.16
CA GLU A 224 -43.80 -47.92 3.84
C GLU A 224 -43.41 -49.32 3.35
N MET A 225 -42.17 -49.77 3.60
CA MET A 225 -41.75 -51.13 3.25
C MET A 225 -42.44 -52.20 4.10
N GLU A 226 -42.59 -51.98 5.40
CA GLU A 226 -43.29 -52.90 6.31
C GLU A 226 -44.79 -52.99 5.99
N ALA A 227 -45.44 -51.88 5.62
CA ALA A 227 -46.84 -51.86 5.21
C ALA A 227 -47.10 -52.59 3.88
N THR A 228 -46.09 -52.72 3.01
CA THR A 228 -46.21 -53.48 1.74
C THR A 228 -46.02 -54.99 1.89
N ASP A 229 -45.48 -55.46 3.03
CA ASP A 229 -45.29 -56.90 3.30
C ASP A 229 -46.50 -57.57 3.99
N GLU A 230 -47.44 -56.81 4.57
CA GLU A 230 -48.66 -57.37 5.18
C GLU A 230 -49.82 -57.61 4.19
N ASP A 231 -49.75 -57.10 2.96
CA ASP A 231 -50.83 -57.23 1.97
C ASP A 231 -50.38 -58.02 0.73
N THR A 232 -50.15 -59.33 0.89
CA THR A 232 -50.06 -60.25 -0.25
C THR A 232 -50.78 -61.58 0.02
N PRO A 233 -51.97 -61.84 -0.56
CA PRO A 233 -52.49 -63.19 -0.68
C PRO A 233 -51.83 -63.90 -1.87
N ALA A 234 -51.24 -65.06 -1.61
CA ALA A 234 -50.71 -65.95 -2.62
C ALA A 234 -51.84 -66.47 -3.53
N THR A 235 -51.82 -66.16 -4.83
CA THR A 235 -52.47 -66.99 -5.84
C THR A 235 -51.57 -67.21 -7.07
N LYS A 236 -51.50 -68.48 -7.45
CA LYS A 236 -50.75 -69.03 -8.58
C LYS A 236 -51.50 -68.84 -9.91
N SER A 237 -50.69 -68.75 -10.96
CA SER A 237 -50.82 -69.45 -12.24
C SER A 237 -51.17 -68.65 -13.51
N SER A 238 -50.28 -68.87 -14.48
CA SER A 238 -50.52 -69.19 -15.90
C SER A 238 -50.46 -68.05 -16.93
N GLY A 239 -49.46 -68.19 -17.81
CA GLY A 239 -49.68 -68.22 -19.26
C GLY A 239 -49.58 -66.91 -20.04
N GLY A 240 -48.49 -66.77 -20.81
CA GLY A 240 -48.64 -66.45 -22.24
C GLY A 240 -47.96 -65.19 -22.80
N LYS A 241 -46.79 -65.41 -23.40
CA LYS A 241 -46.26 -64.84 -24.66
C LYS A 241 -45.96 -63.32 -24.77
N SER A 242 -44.66 -63.04 -24.65
CA SER A 242 -43.77 -62.36 -25.64
C SER A 242 -44.39 -61.44 -26.70
N LYS A 243 -43.96 -60.17 -26.68
CA LYS A 243 -43.44 -59.47 -27.88
C LYS A 243 -42.45 -58.39 -27.48
N SER A 244 -41.24 -58.48 -28.03
CA SER A 244 -40.15 -57.51 -27.90
C SER A 244 -40.48 -56.18 -28.58
N LYS A 245 -40.06 -55.04 -28.00
CA LYS A 245 -39.63 -53.88 -28.76
C LYS A 245 -38.47 -53.15 -28.06
N LYS A 246 -37.39 -53.03 -28.84
CA LYS A 246 -36.08 -52.45 -28.56
C LYS A 246 -36.12 -50.91 -28.55
N LYS A 247 -35.12 -50.31 -27.87
CA LYS A 247 -34.53 -48.96 -28.03
C LYS A 247 -35.37 -47.79 -27.45
N LYS A 248 -34.80 -46.81 -26.73
CA LYS A 248 -33.52 -46.12 -26.97
C LYS A 248 -33.07 -45.35 -25.70
N LYS A 249 -31.80 -45.53 -25.30
CA LYS A 249 -31.02 -44.57 -24.49
C LYS A 249 -31.02 -43.19 -25.18
N LYS A 250 -31.14 -42.11 -24.42
CA LYS A 250 -30.49 -40.83 -24.77
C LYS A 250 -29.93 -40.14 -23.53
N ASN A 251 -28.61 -40.01 -23.59
CA ASN A 251 -27.71 -39.21 -22.77
C ASN A 251 -27.82 -37.73 -23.17
N LYS A 252 -27.70 -36.80 -22.22
CA LYS A 252 -26.96 -35.51 -22.32
C LYS A 252 -27.21 -34.70 -21.03
N LYS A 253 -26.23 -34.57 -20.14
CA LYS A 253 -25.18 -33.52 -20.12
C LYS A 253 -25.75 -32.11 -20.38
N ARG A 254 -25.87 -31.33 -19.31
CA ARG A 254 -25.14 -30.06 -19.14
C ARG A 254 -24.98 -29.77 -17.66
#